data_AF-A0AAV4UH00-F1
#
_entry.id   AF-A0AAV4UH00-F1
#
_cell.length_a   1.000
_cell.length_b   1.000
_cell.length_c   1.000
_cell.angle_alpha   90.00
_cell.angle_beta   90.00
_cell.angle_gamma   90.00
#
_symmetry.space_group_name_H-M   'P 1'
#
loop_
_entity.id
_entity.type
_entity.pdbx_description
1 polymer ?
#
loop_
_entity_poly.entity_id
_entity_poly.type
_entity_poly.pdbx_seq_one_letter_code
_entity_poly.pdbx_strand_id
1 'polypeptide(L)'
;MEETGHVLIQEWKLGTPRIVLVVMSNVSPLSQWTNTRQIKNFQKGLISATNTTEMWILTNGINVGVTKNNRRRRARRNQQTEFQKSLSENHQSSDIYSKIIVIGVAREDLLNHGDCFDGSNRRVEIENEGNKIEEHKYDLNPDHTHFS
;
A
#
# COMPACT_ATOMS: atom_id res chain seq x y z
N MET A 1 12.92 -18.68 0.87
CA MET A 1 12.52 -17.63 1.82
C MET A 1 13.67 -16.68 2.16
N GLU A 2 14.90 -17.17 2.39
CA GLU A 2 16.08 -16.30 2.61
C GLU A 2 16.34 -15.33 1.44
N GLU A 3 16.11 -15.76 0.20
CA GLU A 3 16.29 -14.91 -0.98
C GLU A 3 15.36 -13.70 -1.02
N THR A 4 14.07 -13.85 -0.71
CA THR A 4 13.11 -12.73 -0.78
C THR A 4 13.45 -11.65 0.24
N GLY A 5 13.80 -12.03 1.47
CA GLY A 5 14.23 -11.06 2.50
C GLY A 5 15.49 -10.30 2.09
N HIS A 6 16.44 -11.00 1.45
CA HIS A 6 17.65 -10.38 0.91
C HIS A 6 17.33 -9.36 -0.19
N VAL A 7 16.49 -9.71 -1.17
CA VAL A 7 16.07 -8.79 -2.23
C VAL A 7 15.42 -7.53 -1.63
N LEU A 8 14.48 -7.70 -0.70
CA LEU A 8 13.77 -6.58 -0.07
C LEU A 8 14.73 -5.62 0.66
N ILE A 9 15.69 -6.15 1.42
CA ILE A 9 16.58 -5.32 2.24
C ILE A 9 17.77 -4.78 1.44
N GLN A 10 18.43 -5.60 0.62
CA GLN A 10 19.68 -5.26 -0.05
C GLN A 10 19.46 -4.59 -1.40
N GLU A 11 18.56 -5.14 -2.21
CA GLU A 11 18.36 -4.66 -3.58
C GLU A 11 17.35 -3.51 -3.62
N TRP A 12 16.20 -3.69 -2.94
CA TRP A 12 15.15 -2.66 -2.87
C TRP A 12 15.43 -1.63 -1.79
N LYS A 13 16.45 -1.85 -0.95
CA LYS A 13 16.89 -0.94 0.12
C LYS A 13 15.77 -0.60 1.09
N LEU A 14 14.89 -1.57 1.37
CA LEU A 14 13.89 -1.43 2.42
C LEU A 14 14.59 -1.55 3.76
N GLY A 15 14.44 -0.54 4.61
CA GLY A 15 14.94 -0.61 5.99
C GLY A 15 14.36 -1.82 6.72
N THR A 16 15.17 -2.46 7.56
CA THR A 16 14.75 -3.66 8.31
C THR A 16 13.62 -3.31 9.28
N PRO A 17 12.44 -3.95 9.17
CA PRO A 17 11.30 -3.62 10.01
C PRO A 17 11.52 -4.17 11.42
N ARG A 18 11.01 -3.46 12.42
CA ARG A 18 10.88 -4.02 13.78
C ARG A 18 9.65 -4.90 13.91
N ILE A 19 8.61 -4.61 13.12
CA ILE A 19 7.34 -5.35 13.09
C ILE A 19 6.92 -5.55 11.64
N VAL A 20 6.41 -6.75 11.35
CA VAL A 20 5.71 -7.03 10.09
C VAL A 20 4.25 -7.29 10.42
N LEU A 21 3.36 -6.48 9.86
CA LEU A 21 1.91 -6.67 9.97
C LEU A 21 1.36 -7.25 8.67
N VAL A 22 0.71 -8.40 8.76
CA VAL A 22 0.07 -9.04 7.62
C VAL A 22 -1.44 -8.79 7.69
N VAL A 23 -2.00 -8.16 6.65
CA VAL A 23 -3.43 -7.87 6.52
C VAL A 23 -3.98 -8.62 5.32
N MET A 24 -4.67 -9.73 5.58
CA MET A 24 -5.31 -10.54 4.56
C MET A 24 -6.82 -10.30 4.57
N SER A 25 -7.40 -10.14 3.38
CA SER A 25 -8.85 -10.16 3.20
C SER A 25 -9.20 -11.02 2.00
N ASN A 26 -10.45 -11.50 1.98
CA ASN A 26 -10.98 -12.13 0.78
C ASN A 26 -11.02 -11.11 -0.38
N VAL A 27 -10.93 -11.62 -1.61
CA VAL A 27 -10.97 -10.83 -2.85
C VAL A 27 -12.39 -10.42 -3.25
N SER A 28 -13.40 -10.96 -2.55
CA SER A 28 -14.81 -10.59 -2.72
C SER A 28 -15.07 -9.15 -2.28
N PRO A 29 -16.04 -8.44 -2.90
CA PRO A 29 -16.47 -7.12 -2.47
C PRO A 29 -16.76 -7.09 -0.96
N LEU A 30 -16.34 -6.02 -0.27
CA LEU A 30 -16.57 -5.80 1.17
C LEU A 30 -18.05 -5.53 1.51
N SER A 31 -19.01 -6.22 0.92
CA SER A 31 -20.42 -6.14 1.31
C SER A 31 -20.62 -6.45 2.81
N GLN A 32 -19.65 -7.11 3.44
CA GLN A 32 -19.64 -7.47 4.86
C GLN A 32 -19.08 -6.38 5.80
N TRP A 33 -18.32 -5.39 5.31
CA TRP A 33 -17.78 -4.31 6.15
C TRP A 33 -18.72 -3.09 6.11
N THR A 34 -19.91 -3.23 6.69
CA THR A 34 -20.91 -2.16 6.74
C THR A 34 -20.71 -1.19 7.90
N ASN A 35 -19.99 -1.61 8.96
CA ASN A 35 -19.80 -0.80 10.15
C ASN A 35 -18.71 0.26 9.97
N THR A 36 -19.10 1.41 9.45
CA THR A 36 -18.20 2.55 9.19
C THR A 36 -17.38 3.01 10.40
N ARG A 37 -17.88 2.84 11.64
CA ARG A 37 -17.15 3.19 12.86
C ARG A 37 -15.98 2.25 13.09
N GLN A 38 -16.19 0.93 12.93
CA GLN A 38 -15.12 -0.06 13.04
C GLN A 38 -14.03 0.19 11.99
N ILE A 39 -14.41 0.47 10.74
CA ILE A 39 -13.46 0.80 9.67
C ILE A 39 -12.60 2.02 10.05
N LYS A 40 -13.24 3.11 10.50
CA LYS A 40 -12.54 4.32 10.90
C LYS A 40 -11.57 4.06 12.05
N ASN A 41 -11.97 3.26 13.04
CA ASN A 41 -11.15 2.93 14.19
C ASN A 41 -9.96 2.05 13.81
N PHE A 42 -10.19 1.01 12.99
CA PHE A 42 -9.13 0.16 12.45
C PHE A 42 -8.07 0.99 11.72
N GLN A 43 -8.51 1.86 10.81
CA GLN A 43 -7.59 2.72 10.08
C GLN A 43 -6.85 3.72 10.98
N LYS A 44 -7.51 4.28 12.00
CA LYS A 44 -6.84 5.16 12.98
C LYS A 44 -5.75 4.41 13.75
N GLY A 45 -6.05 3.20 14.22
CA GLY A 45 -5.09 2.35 14.91
C GLY A 45 -3.90 1.99 14.03
N LEU A 46 -4.17 1.60 12.77
CA LEU A 46 -3.13 1.28 11.79
C LEU A 46 -2.18 2.46 11.57
N ILE A 47 -2.72 3.66 11.34
CA ILE A 47 -1.90 4.88 11.16
C ILE A 47 -1.08 5.17 12.40
N SER A 48 -1.69 5.08 13.58
CA SER A 48 -1.00 5.31 14.84
C SER A 48 0.18 4.35 14.99
N ALA A 49 -0.01 3.06 14.71
CA ALA A 49 1.04 2.05 14.76
C ALA A 49 2.17 2.33 13.76
N THR A 50 1.84 2.69 12.53
CA THR A 50 2.84 3.03 11.50
C THR A 50 3.63 4.30 11.80
N ASN A 51 3.08 5.20 12.61
CA ASN A 51 3.76 6.43 13.01
C ASN A 51 4.67 6.21 14.23
N THR A 52 4.41 5.20 15.07
CA THR A 52 5.18 4.93 16.28
C THR A 52 6.26 3.88 16.09
N THR A 53 6.12 3.00 15.09
CA THR A 53 7.04 1.88 14.87
C THR A 53 7.40 1.75 13.39
N GLU A 54 8.67 1.53 13.12
CA GLU A 54 9.16 1.12 11.81
C GLU A 54 8.64 -0.28 11.49
N MET A 55 7.65 -0.34 10.61
CA MET A 55 6.96 -1.58 10.27
C MET A 55 6.73 -1.73 8.77
N TRP A 56 6.66 -2.97 8.34
CA TRP A 56 6.15 -3.31 7.01
C TRP A 56 4.70 -3.77 7.14
N ILE A 57 3.85 -3.33 6.20
CA ILE A 57 2.49 -3.84 6.05
C ILE A 57 2.46 -4.70 4.80
N LEU A 58 2.10 -5.98 4.94
CA LEU A 58 1.91 -6.91 3.84
C LEU A 58 0.43 -7.12 3.60
N THR A 59 -0.01 -7.02 2.35
CA THR A 59 -1.38 -7.35 1.94
C THR A 59 -1.37 -8.10 0.61
N ASN A 60 -2.53 -8.56 0.15
CA ASN A 60 -2.70 -9.21 -1.16
C ASN A 60 -2.50 -8.30 -2.40
N GLY A 61 -2.11 -7.03 -2.24
CA GLY A 61 -1.76 -6.11 -3.34
C GLY A 61 -2.90 -5.64 -4.27
N ILE A 62 -4.00 -6.38 -4.36
CA ILE A 62 -5.11 -6.09 -5.28
C ILE A 62 -6.04 -4.99 -4.77
N ASN A 63 -6.65 -4.23 -5.69
CA ASN A 63 -7.48 -3.05 -5.43
C ASN A 63 -8.94 -3.39 -5.05
N VAL A 64 -9.09 -4.24 -4.03
CA VAL A 64 -10.38 -4.67 -3.46
C VAL A 64 -10.29 -4.67 -1.94
N GLY A 65 -11.38 -5.03 -1.25
CA GLY A 65 -11.22 -5.34 0.17
C GLY A 65 -10.84 -4.12 1.01
N VAL A 66 -10.14 -4.41 2.10
CA VAL A 66 -9.63 -3.43 3.07
C VAL A 66 -8.57 -2.51 2.44
N THR A 67 -7.91 -2.94 1.35
CA THR A 67 -6.82 -2.21 0.72
C THR A 67 -7.33 -1.01 -0.11
N LYS A 68 -8.52 -1.09 -0.71
CA LYS A 68 -9.11 -0.01 -1.54
C LYS A 68 -9.36 1.32 -0.80
N ASN A 69 -9.40 1.28 0.54
CA ASN A 69 -9.79 2.41 1.38
C ASN A 69 -8.61 3.30 1.87
N ASN A 70 -7.42 3.17 1.31
CA ASN A 70 -6.23 3.94 1.73
C ASN A 70 -6.11 5.33 1.04
N ARG A 71 -6.70 5.48 -0.16
CA ARG A 71 -6.61 6.70 -1.01
C ARG A 71 -6.99 8.00 -0.32
N ARG A 72 -8.02 7.99 0.55
CA ARG A 72 -8.51 9.21 1.23
C ARG A 72 -7.55 9.80 2.26
N ARG A 73 -6.53 9.06 2.69
CA ARG A 73 -5.63 9.51 3.76
C ARG A 73 -4.26 9.96 3.26
N ARG A 74 -3.76 9.38 2.17
CA ARG A 74 -2.56 9.88 1.48
C ARG A 74 -2.81 11.28 0.89
N ALA A 75 -3.99 11.49 0.28
CA ALA A 75 -4.44 12.80 -0.19
C ALA A 75 -4.61 13.82 0.96
N ARG A 76 -5.16 13.42 2.11
CA ARG A 76 -5.24 14.28 3.31
C ARG A 76 -3.87 14.61 3.90
N ARG A 77 -2.92 13.68 3.86
CA ARG A 77 -1.54 13.91 4.27
C ARG A 77 -0.89 14.95 3.36
N ASN A 78 -1.03 14.84 2.04
CA ASN A 78 -0.51 15.84 1.09
C ASN A 78 -1.16 17.22 1.28
N GLN A 79 -2.48 17.32 1.43
CA GLN A 79 -3.18 18.60 1.65
C GLN A 79 -2.81 19.27 2.99
N GLN A 80 -2.61 18.48 4.05
CA GLN A 80 -2.19 19.00 5.34
C GLN A 80 -0.71 19.44 5.31
N THR A 81 0.11 18.78 4.46
CA THR A 81 1.51 19.14 4.20
C THR A 81 1.62 20.47 3.43
N GLU A 82 0.74 20.74 2.45
CA GLU A 82 0.70 22.04 1.77
C GLU A 82 0.28 23.17 2.73
N PHE A 83 -0.74 22.93 3.57
CA PHE A 83 -1.20 23.91 4.55
C PHE A 83 -0.18 24.19 5.67
N GLN A 84 0.57 23.18 6.13
CA GLN A 84 1.66 23.37 7.09
C GLN A 84 2.90 24.01 6.46
N LYS A 85 3.25 23.68 5.20
CA LYS A 85 4.32 24.35 4.46
C LYS A 85 4.07 25.85 4.28
N SER A 86 2.81 26.25 4.08
CA SER A 86 2.45 27.69 4.03
C SER A 86 2.51 28.41 5.38
N LEU A 87 2.59 27.68 6.51
CA LEU A 87 2.62 28.25 7.86
C LEU A 87 4.01 28.21 8.52
N SER A 88 4.97 27.49 7.94
CA SER A 88 6.31 27.30 8.50
C SER A 88 7.41 27.63 7.49
N GLU A 89 7.55 28.90 7.14
CA GLU A 89 8.65 29.38 6.27
C GLU A 89 10.04 29.39 6.96
N ASN A 90 10.17 29.00 8.23
CA ASN A 90 11.41 29.27 8.99
C ASN A 90 11.95 28.14 9.86
N HIS A 91 11.68 26.86 9.59
CA HIS A 91 12.40 25.76 10.28
C HIS A 91 12.95 24.74 9.29
N GLN A 92 14.28 24.75 9.16
CA GLN A 92 15.09 23.68 8.56
C GLN A 92 15.07 22.43 9.46
N SER A 93 13.91 21.80 9.64
CA SER A 93 13.84 20.42 10.14
C SER A 93 13.63 19.51 8.95
N SER A 94 14.74 18.92 8.52
CA SER A 94 14.84 17.89 7.50
C SER A 94 13.78 16.80 7.68
N ASP A 95 13.28 16.33 6.54
CA ASP A 95 12.23 15.33 6.35
C ASP A 95 12.46 14.01 7.12
N ILE A 96 12.10 13.95 8.41
CA ILE A 96 11.93 12.68 9.14
C ILE A 96 10.48 12.23 8.93
N TYR A 97 10.13 11.89 7.68
CA TYR A 97 8.86 11.24 7.40
C TYR A 97 9.17 9.78 7.04
N SER A 98 8.95 8.86 8.00
CA SER A 98 9.01 7.43 7.72
C SER A 98 8.02 7.10 6.59
N LYS A 99 8.56 6.81 5.41
CA LYS A 99 7.79 6.35 4.26
C LYS A 99 7.22 4.98 4.65
N ILE A 100 5.94 4.93 5.01
CA ILE A 100 5.26 3.67 5.37
C ILE A 100 5.49 2.67 4.22
N ILE A 101 6.06 1.51 4.55
CA ILE A 101 6.33 0.45 3.57
C ILE A 101 5.10 -0.46 3.54
N VAL A 102 4.44 -0.50 2.38
CA VAL A 102 3.27 -1.35 2.13
C VAL A 102 3.57 -2.22 0.92
N ILE A 103 3.68 -3.52 1.15
CA ILE A 103 4.07 -4.53 0.16
C ILE A 103 2.83 -5.32 -0.23
N GLY A 104 2.53 -5.35 -1.52
CA GLY A 104 1.43 -6.12 -2.08
C GLY A 104 1.96 -7.43 -2.63
N VAL A 105 1.50 -8.57 -2.11
CA VAL A 105 1.82 -9.88 -2.67
C VAL A 105 0.63 -10.33 -3.50
N ALA A 106 0.75 -10.22 -4.82
CA ALA A 106 -0.35 -10.46 -5.75
C ALA A 106 0.00 -11.60 -6.70
N ARG A 107 -0.97 -12.48 -6.95
CA ARG A 107 -0.80 -13.51 -7.97
C ARG A 107 -0.99 -12.89 -9.34
N GLU A 108 -0.01 -13.07 -10.22
CA GLU A 108 -0.01 -12.57 -11.59
C GLU A 108 -1.24 -13.01 -12.38
N ASP A 109 -1.66 -14.27 -12.22
CA ASP A 109 -2.83 -14.83 -12.92
C ASP A 109 -4.16 -14.17 -12.54
N LEU A 110 -4.23 -13.46 -11.42
CA LEU A 110 -5.39 -12.69 -10.97
C LEU A 110 -5.36 -11.23 -11.43
N LEU A 111 -4.28 -10.77 -12.05
CA LEU A 111 -4.14 -9.37 -12.48
C LEU A 111 -4.71 -9.15 -13.89
N ASN A 112 -5.38 -8.00 -14.07
CA ASN A 112 -5.83 -7.53 -15.39
C ASN A 112 -4.68 -7.43 -16.39
N HIS A 113 -3.52 -6.94 -15.94
CA HIS A 113 -2.32 -6.71 -16.74
C HIS A 113 -1.16 -7.61 -16.29
N GLY A 114 -1.46 -8.86 -15.89
CA GLY A 114 -0.45 -9.79 -15.39
C GLY A 114 0.67 -10.07 -16.40
N ASP A 115 0.29 -10.19 -17.67
CA ASP A 115 1.15 -10.36 -18.82
C ASP A 115 2.19 -9.23 -19.00
N CYS A 116 1.93 -8.04 -18.48
CA CYS A 116 2.87 -6.92 -18.54
C CYS A 116 4.08 -7.09 -17.61
N PHE A 117 4.06 -8.05 -16.67
CA PHE A 117 5.10 -8.25 -15.66
C PHE A 117 6.05 -9.41 -15.98
N ASP A 118 6.20 -9.77 -17.25
CA ASP A 118 7.05 -10.86 -17.75
C ASP A 118 8.57 -10.59 -17.69
N GLY A 119 8.98 -9.38 -17.27
CA GLY A 119 10.37 -8.95 -17.21
C GLY A 119 10.97 -8.50 -18.56
N SER A 120 10.19 -8.52 -19.65
CA SER A 120 10.61 -8.01 -20.96
C SER A 120 10.87 -6.50 -20.93
N ASN A 121 10.09 -5.78 -20.13
CA ASN A 121 10.17 -4.35 -19.97
C ASN A 121 10.73 -3.98 -18.59
N ARG A 122 11.72 -3.07 -18.58
CA ARG A 122 12.28 -2.51 -17.34
C ARG A 122 11.28 -1.59 -16.61
N ARG A 123 10.33 -1.00 -17.34
CA ARG A 123 9.32 -0.09 -16.82
C ARG A 123 7.97 -0.48 -17.39
N VAL A 124 7.00 -0.67 -16.49
CA VAL A 124 5.62 -1.00 -16.81
C VAL A 124 4.75 0.15 -16.29
N GLU A 125 3.94 0.72 -17.16
CA GLU A 125 2.94 1.72 -16.81
C GLU A 125 1.59 1.18 -17.20
N ILE A 126 0.69 1.06 -16.23
CA ILE A 126 -0.66 0.53 -16.39
C ILE A 126 -1.65 1.54 -15.85
N GLU A 127 -2.77 1.69 -16.55
CA GLU A 127 -3.91 2.44 -16.06
C GLU A 127 -4.88 1.48 -15.37
N ASN A 128 -5.36 1.85 -14.18
CA ASN A 128 -6.33 1.03 -13.46
C ASN A 128 -7.73 1.22 -14.07
N GLU A 129 -8.15 0.28 -14.91
CA GLU A 129 -9.46 0.25 -15.59
C GLU A 129 -10.61 -0.19 -14.67
N GLY A 130 -10.28 -0.82 -13.54
CA GLY A 130 -11.23 -1.42 -12.60
C GLY A 130 -11.19 -2.94 -12.59
N ASN A 131 -11.62 -3.53 -11.48
CA ASN A 131 -11.65 -4.98 -11.31
C ASN A 131 -12.76 -5.61 -12.17
N LYS A 132 -12.44 -6.70 -12.89
CA LYS A 132 -13.39 -7.53 -13.65
C LYS A 132 -13.74 -8.75 -12.80
N ILE A 133 -14.69 -8.55 -11.87
CA ILE A 133 -15.03 -9.55 -10.84
C ILE A 133 -15.53 -10.86 -11.47
N GLU A 134 -16.30 -10.79 -12.56
CA GLU A 134 -16.85 -11.95 -13.27
C GLU A 134 -15.75 -12.81 -13.92
N GLU A 135 -14.63 -12.19 -14.31
CA GLU A 135 -13.47 -12.84 -14.90
C GLU A 135 -12.42 -13.23 -13.85
N HIS A 136 -12.68 -12.96 -12.56
CA HIS A 136 -11.71 -13.10 -11.47
C HIS A 136 -10.40 -12.33 -11.71
N LYS A 137 -10.49 -11.18 -12.40
CA LYS A 137 -9.35 -10.30 -12.68
C LYS A 137 -9.44 -8.97 -11.92
N TYR A 138 -8.30 -8.50 -11.42
CA TYR A 138 -8.21 -7.37 -10.52
C TYR A 138 -7.08 -6.42 -10.91
N ASP A 139 -7.21 -5.15 -10.54
CA ASP A 139 -6.13 -4.19 -10.63
C ASP A 139 -5.22 -4.28 -9.41
N LEU A 140 -3.95 -3.90 -9.60
CA LEU A 140 -3.06 -3.57 -8.49
C LEU A 140 -3.54 -2.32 -7.76
N ASN A 141 -3.34 -2.29 -6.45
CA ASN A 141 -3.73 -1.16 -5.63
C ASN A 141 -2.67 -0.04 -5.68
N PRO A 142 -3.01 1.16 -6.20
CA PRO A 142 -2.04 2.22 -6.40
C PRO A 142 -1.51 2.84 -5.09
N ASP A 143 -2.09 2.49 -3.94
CA ASP A 143 -1.64 2.97 -2.62
C ASP A 143 -0.47 2.16 -2.05
N HIS A 144 -0.11 1.02 -2.65
CA HIS A 144 1.07 0.23 -2.24
C HIS A 144 2.37 0.90 -2.67
N THR A 145 3.46 0.60 -1.98
CA THR A 145 4.79 1.11 -2.35
C THR A 145 5.61 0.10 -3.13
N HIS A 146 5.35 -1.19 -2.94
CA HIS A 146 6.06 -2.29 -3.61
C HIS A 146 5.10 -3.45 -3.89
N PHE A 147 5.44 -4.28 -4.87
CA PHE A 147 4.69 -5.48 -5.24
C PHE A 147 5.62 -6.68 -5.43
N SER A 148 5.14 -7.86 -5.05
CA SER A 148 5.78 -9.16 -5.24
C SER A 148 4.76 -10.20 -5.69
#